data_AF-A0A1E3NFA7-F1
#
_entry.id   AF-A0A1E3NFA7-F1
#
_cell.length_a   1.000
_cell.length_b   1.000
_cell.length_c   1.000
_cell.angle_alpha   90.00
_cell.angle_beta   90.00
_cell.angle_gamma   90.00
#
_symmetry.space_group_name_H-M   'P 1'
#
loop_
_entity.id
_entity.type
_entity.pdbx_description
1 polymer ?
#
loop_
_entity_poly.entity_id
_entity_poly.type
_entity_poly.pdbx_seq_one_letter_code
_entity_poly.pdbx_strand_id
1 'polypeptide(L)'
;MAGLLILPASAFFDQFFAQQQRQQQQPQRSHEDEYLSKDCGKYLCPDTLACVSKPVDCPCPFPNSQQKCVFPPHPNNDHDDGSYICISKGSRDCKFVVDAYNGLV
;
A
#
# COMPACT_ATOMS: atom_id res chain seq x y z
N MET A 1 -25.31 -34.53 54.94
CA MET A 1 -24.22 -34.79 53.96
C MET A 1 -24.34 -33.76 52.86
N ALA A 2 -23.62 -32.64 52.95
CA ALA A 2 -23.58 -31.63 51.91
C ALA A 2 -22.16 -31.63 51.33
N GLY A 3 -21.97 -32.37 50.23
CA GLY A 3 -20.72 -32.38 49.49
C GLY A 3 -20.58 -31.09 48.71
N LEU A 4 -19.65 -30.23 49.11
CA LEU A 4 -19.21 -29.10 48.31
C LEU A 4 -18.44 -29.64 47.09
N LEU A 5 -19.07 -29.55 45.92
CA LEU A 5 -18.40 -29.79 44.64
C LEU A 5 -17.59 -28.54 44.28
N ILE A 6 -16.29 -28.58 44.60
CA ILE A 6 -15.32 -27.58 44.14
C ILE A 6 -15.04 -27.88 42.66
N LEU A 7 -15.68 -27.13 41.76
CA LEU A 7 -15.36 -27.18 40.33
C LEU A 7 -13.95 -26.60 40.11
N PRO A 8 -13.04 -27.30 39.42
CA PRO A 8 -11.67 -26.83 39.23
C PRO A 8 -11.67 -25.60 38.31
N ALA A 9 -11.00 -24.53 38.76
CA ALA A 9 -10.85 -23.27 38.00
C ALA A 9 -10.20 -23.46 36.62
N SER A 10 -9.54 -24.60 36.36
CA SER A 10 -8.99 -24.97 35.06
C SER A 10 -10.06 -25.06 33.97
N ALA A 11 -11.26 -25.57 34.28
CA ALA A 11 -12.33 -25.72 33.30
C ALA A 11 -12.86 -24.38 32.77
N PHE A 12 -12.85 -23.34 33.63
CA PHE A 12 -13.21 -21.98 33.22
C PHE A 12 -12.11 -21.34 32.37
N PHE A 13 -10.85 -21.57 32.72
CA PHE A 13 -9.70 -21.05 31.97
C PHE A 13 -9.63 -21.67 30.57
N ASP A 14 -9.77 -23.00 30.46
CA ASP A 14 -9.77 -23.69 29.16
C ASP A 14 -10.89 -23.18 28.23
N GLN A 15 -12.08 -22.92 28.78
CA GLN A 15 -13.21 -22.42 28.00
C GLN A 15 -13.03 -20.94 27.56
N PHE A 16 -12.38 -20.11 28.37
CA PHE A 16 -12.04 -18.73 27.98
C PHE A 16 -10.98 -18.70 26.86
N PHE A 17 -9.94 -19.54 26.95
CA PHE A 17 -8.90 -19.63 25.93
C PHE A 17 -9.41 -20.25 24.62
N ALA A 18 -10.29 -21.25 24.71
CA ALA A 18 -10.96 -21.82 23.54
C ALA A 18 -11.87 -20.80 22.82
N GLN A 19 -12.49 -19.88 23.56
CA GLN A 19 -13.31 -18.81 22.97
C GLN A 19 -12.45 -17.72 22.30
N GLN A 20 -11.23 -17.45 22.81
CA GLN A 20 -10.35 -16.44 22.22
C GLN A 20 -9.75 -16.86 20.86
N GLN A 21 -9.56 -18.15 20.61
CA GLN A 21 -9.07 -18.64 19.31
C GLN A 21 -10.11 -18.53 18.16
N ARG A 22 -11.38 -18.23 18.46
CA ARG A 22 -12.46 -18.09 17.46
C ARG A 22 -12.68 -16.66 16.95
N GLN A 23 -11.96 -15.66 17.46
CA GLN A 23 -11.98 -14.31 16.87
C GLN A 23 -10.96 -14.20 15.73
N GLN A 24 -11.44 -14.54 14.52
CA GLN A 24 -11.04 -13.98 13.23
C GLN A 24 -9.53 -13.80 12.98
N GLN A 25 -8.85 -14.89 12.62
CA GLN A 25 -7.82 -14.79 11.59
C GLN A 25 -8.54 -14.67 10.24
N GLN A 26 -8.87 -13.44 9.81
CA GLN A 26 -8.85 -13.22 8.37
C GLN A 26 -7.40 -13.47 7.93
N PRO A 27 -7.14 -14.29 6.90
CA PRO A 27 -5.80 -14.40 6.36
C PRO A 27 -5.35 -12.99 6.00
N GLN A 28 -4.29 -12.48 6.64
CA GLN A 28 -3.66 -11.25 6.17
C GLN A 28 -3.15 -11.56 4.77
N ARG A 29 -3.88 -11.10 3.76
CA ARG A 29 -3.39 -11.18 2.38
C ARG A 29 -2.14 -10.32 2.28
N SER A 30 -1.09 -10.88 1.69
CA SER A 30 0.10 -10.09 1.41
C SER A 30 -0.23 -9.02 0.38
N HIS A 31 0.56 -7.96 0.33
CA HIS A 31 0.41 -6.93 -0.69
C HIS A 31 0.58 -7.51 -2.11
N GLU A 32 1.46 -8.51 -2.25
CA GLU A 32 1.65 -9.26 -3.49
C GLU A 32 0.38 -10.01 -3.88
N ASP A 33 -0.27 -10.71 -2.95
CA ASP A 33 -1.55 -11.38 -3.21
C ASP A 33 -2.63 -10.39 -3.64
N GLU A 34 -2.67 -9.20 -3.01
CA GLU A 34 -3.63 -8.18 -3.39
C GLU A 34 -3.37 -7.69 -4.81
N TYR A 35 -2.11 -7.36 -5.15
CA TYR A 35 -1.70 -6.95 -6.49
C TYR A 35 -2.04 -8.00 -7.56
N LEU A 36 -1.69 -9.27 -7.34
CA LEU A 36 -1.95 -10.37 -8.27
C LEU A 36 -3.44 -10.68 -8.43
N SER A 37 -4.26 -10.37 -7.42
CA SER A 37 -5.71 -10.61 -7.44
C SER A 37 -6.53 -9.51 -8.13
N LYS A 38 -5.95 -8.33 -8.41
CA LYS A 38 -6.68 -7.24 -9.08
C LYS A 38 -6.84 -7.56 -10.56
N ASP A 39 -8.08 -7.53 -11.03
CA ASP A 39 -8.38 -7.59 -12.45
C ASP A 39 -8.17 -6.20 -13.10
N CYS A 40 -7.04 -6.02 -13.78
CA CYS A 40 -6.72 -4.80 -14.51
C CYS A 40 -6.13 -5.16 -15.89
N GLY A 41 -6.90 -4.90 -16.95
CA GLY A 41 -6.46 -5.14 -18.34
C GLY A 41 -5.53 -4.05 -18.90
N LYS A 42 -4.97 -3.19 -18.05
CA LYS A 42 -4.06 -2.09 -18.43
C LYS A 42 -2.84 -2.10 -17.50
N TYR A 43 -2.34 -0.93 -17.11
CA TYR A 43 -1.26 -0.83 -16.14
C TYR A 43 -1.83 -0.77 -14.71
N LEU A 44 -1.44 -1.72 -13.87
CA LEU A 44 -1.76 -1.73 -12.45
C LEU A 44 -0.64 -1.04 -11.67
N CYS A 45 -0.96 0.03 -10.95
CA CYS A 45 0.02 0.75 -10.13
C CYS A 45 0.45 -0.11 -8.94
N PRO A 46 1.77 -0.38 -8.76
CA PRO A 46 2.25 -1.24 -7.69
C PRO A 46 1.96 -0.69 -6.31
N ASP A 47 2.09 0.63 -6.11
CA ASP A 47 1.97 1.22 -4.77
C ASP A 47 0.52 1.54 -4.36
N THR A 48 -0.37 1.71 -5.33
CA THR A 48 -1.73 2.22 -5.10
C THR A 48 -2.83 1.29 -5.57
N LEU A 49 -2.47 0.23 -6.32
CA LEU A 49 -3.40 -0.72 -6.95
C LEU A 49 -4.43 -0.06 -7.88
N ALA A 50 -4.15 1.16 -8.34
CA ALA A 50 -4.97 1.86 -9.32
C ALA A 50 -4.75 1.26 -10.72
N CYS A 51 -5.83 1.01 -11.45
CA CYS A 51 -5.76 0.56 -12.84
C CYS A 51 -5.79 1.77 -13.78
N VAL A 52 -4.68 2.05 -14.44
CA VAL A 52 -4.47 3.25 -15.27
C VAL A 52 -3.97 2.90 -16.67
N SER A 53 -3.92 3.88 -17.58
CA SER A 53 -3.53 3.63 -18.97
C SER A 53 -2.01 3.54 -19.15
N LYS A 54 -1.24 4.40 -18.47
CA LYS A 54 0.22 4.42 -18.52
C LYS A 54 0.82 4.49 -17.12
N PRO A 55 2.08 4.05 -16.91
CA PRO A 55 2.75 4.17 -15.60
C PRO A 55 2.75 5.61 -15.06
N VAL A 56 2.96 6.60 -15.94
CA VAL A 56 2.95 8.02 -15.58
C VAL A 56 1.60 8.50 -15.06
N ASP A 57 0.51 7.76 -15.23
CA ASP A 57 -0.83 8.12 -14.74
C ASP A 57 -1.06 7.73 -13.28
N CYS A 58 -0.18 6.90 -12.70
CA CYS A 58 -0.37 6.40 -11.34
C CYS A 58 -0.49 7.53 -10.30
N PRO A 59 -1.44 7.43 -9.36
CA PRO A 59 -1.53 8.38 -8.27
C PRO A 59 -0.42 8.15 -7.25
N CYS A 60 -0.04 9.19 -6.53
CA CYS A 60 0.85 9.04 -5.38
C CYS A 60 0.12 8.32 -4.23
N PRO A 61 0.81 7.44 -3.48
CA PRO A 61 0.19 6.66 -2.40
C PRO A 61 -0.36 7.52 -1.25
N PHE A 62 0.22 8.71 -1.02
CA PHE A 62 -0.22 9.61 0.04
C PHE A 62 -0.62 10.99 -0.52
N PRO A 63 -1.75 11.12 -1.22
CA PRO A 63 -2.09 12.35 -1.96
C PRO A 63 -2.23 13.60 -1.08
N ASN A 64 -2.51 13.41 0.22
CA ASN A 64 -2.61 14.52 1.18
C ASN A 64 -1.25 15.12 1.53
N SER A 65 -0.21 14.29 1.66
CA SER A 65 1.14 14.71 2.09
C SER A 65 2.16 14.70 0.95
N GLN A 66 1.84 14.12 -0.20
CA GLN A 66 2.71 14.07 -1.37
C GLN A 66 2.15 14.90 -2.54
N GLN A 67 3.05 15.34 -3.40
CA GLN A 67 2.75 15.90 -4.71
C GLN A 67 3.45 15.06 -5.79
N LYS A 68 2.78 14.94 -6.94
CA LYS A 68 3.29 14.21 -8.11
C LYS A 68 4.06 15.17 -9.01
N CYS A 69 5.30 14.85 -9.30
CA CYS A 69 6.12 15.59 -10.24
C CYS A 69 6.32 14.72 -11.48
N VAL A 70 5.91 15.24 -12.63
CA VAL A 70 6.02 14.55 -13.93
C VAL A 70 7.24 15.10 -14.65
N PHE A 71 8.07 14.19 -15.17
CA PHE A 71 9.22 14.53 -16.00
C PHE A 71 8.83 14.44 -17.47
N PRO A 72 9.30 15.39 -18.30
CA PRO A 72 9.09 15.31 -19.74
C PRO A 72 9.78 14.07 -20.30
N PRO A 73 9.25 13.47 -21.38
CA PRO A 73 9.91 12.38 -22.07
C PRO A 73 11.27 12.81 -22.61
N HIS A 74 12.22 11.89 -22.62
CA HIS A 74 13.58 12.16 -23.05
C HIS A 74 13.61 12.52 -24.55
N PRO A 75 14.22 13.65 -24.95
CA PRO A 75 14.12 14.19 -26.32
C PRO A 75 14.76 13.28 -27.39
N ASN A 76 15.58 12.31 -26.98
CA ASN A 76 16.22 11.34 -27.88
C ASN A 76 15.57 9.95 -27.83
N ASN A 77 14.37 9.82 -27.26
CA ASN A 77 13.65 8.56 -27.17
C ASN A 77 12.16 8.78 -27.47
N ASP A 78 11.78 8.57 -28.73
CA ASP A 78 10.39 8.73 -29.19
C ASP A 78 9.41 7.71 -28.57
N HIS A 79 9.92 6.70 -27.85
CA HIS A 79 9.12 5.72 -27.11
C HIS A 79 9.01 6.04 -25.61
N ASP A 80 9.55 7.18 -25.16
CA ASP A 80 9.40 7.61 -23.77
C ASP A 80 8.04 8.30 -23.58
N ASP A 81 7.19 7.72 -22.73
CA ASP A 81 5.90 8.28 -22.35
C ASP A 81 6.01 9.24 -21.14
N GLY A 82 7.24 9.51 -20.70
CA GLY A 82 7.54 10.30 -19.52
C GLY A 82 7.56 9.45 -18.25
N SER A 83 8.16 10.01 -17.20
CA SER A 83 8.25 9.38 -15.89
C SER A 83 7.70 10.30 -14.81
N TYR A 84 7.52 9.78 -13.59
CA TYR A 84 7.05 10.58 -12.48
C TYR A 84 7.73 10.18 -11.18
N ILE A 85 7.69 11.09 -10.20
CA ILE A 85 8.06 10.82 -8.82
C ILE A 85 7.08 11.50 -7.87
N CYS A 86 6.85 10.87 -6.73
CA CYS A 86 6.07 11.43 -5.63
C CYS A 86 7.01 11.96 -4.56
N ILE A 87 6.88 13.25 -4.23
CA ILE A 87 7.68 13.91 -3.18
C ILE A 87 6.79 14.46 -2.09
N SER A 88 7.31 14.56 -0.87
CA SER A 88 6.60 15.19 0.24
C SER A 88 6.35 16.68 -0.05
N LYS A 89 5.13 17.13 0.22
CA LYS A 89 4.77 18.55 0.20
C LYS A 89 5.59 19.30 1.25
N GLY A 90 6.06 20.50 0.90
CA GLY A 90 6.80 21.38 1.80
C GLY A 90 8.31 21.11 1.91
N SER A 91 8.85 20.03 1.34
CA SER A 91 10.31 19.82 1.29
C SER A 91 10.97 20.58 0.14
N ARG A 92 10.52 20.31 -1.09
CA ARG A 92 10.97 20.92 -2.35
C ARG A 92 9.78 20.92 -3.33
N ASP A 93 9.76 21.84 -4.29
CA ASP A 93 8.71 21.87 -5.30
C ASP A 93 9.08 21.00 -6.52
N CYS A 94 8.10 20.71 -7.37
CA CYS A 94 8.36 19.93 -8.57
C CYS A 94 9.33 20.62 -9.52
N LYS A 95 9.42 21.96 -9.49
CA LYS A 95 10.40 22.69 -10.29
C LYS A 95 11.83 22.28 -9.91
N PHE A 96 12.17 22.35 -8.63
CA PHE A 96 13.49 21.95 -8.16
C PHE A 96 13.82 20.51 -8.57
N VAL A 97 12.87 19.59 -8.40
CA VAL A 97 13.10 18.16 -8.68
C VAL A 97 13.28 17.91 -10.18
N VAL A 98 12.53 18.60 -11.03
CA VAL A 98 12.70 18.54 -12.49
C VAL A 98 14.03 19.15 -12.92
N ASP A 99 14.44 20.26 -12.31
CA ASP A 99 15.75 20.86 -12.56
C ASP A 99 16.88 19.89 -12.17
N ALA A 100 16.78 19.20 -11.03
CA ALA A 100 17.73 18.16 -10.60
C ALA A 100 17.78 16.97 -11.54
N TYR A 101 16.63 16.49 -12.01
CA TYR A 101 16.56 15.43 -13.00
C TYR A 101 17.28 15.82 -14.31
N ASN A 102 17.15 17.07 -14.72
CA ASN A 102 17.79 17.61 -15.91
C ASN A 102 19.27 18.04 -15.70
N GLY A 103 19.83 17.84 -14.51
CA GLY A 103 21.22 18.24 -14.19
C GLY A 103 21.45 19.75 -14.10
N LEU A 104 20.42 20.52 -13.71
CA LEU A 104 20.44 21.99 -13.66
C LEU A 104 20.67 22.56 -12.24
N VAL A 105 20.90 21.71 -11.23
CA VAL A 105 21.19 22.11 -9.83
C VAL A 105 22.41 21.38 -9.26
#